data_AF-A0A7C6W5N2-F1
#
_entry.id   AF-A0A7C6W5N2-F1
#
_cell.length_a   1.000
_cell.length_b   1.000
_cell.length_c   1.000
_cell.angle_alpha   90.00
_cell.angle_beta   90.00
_cell.angle_gamma   90.00
#
_symmetry.space_group_name_H-M   'P 1'
#
loop_
_entity.id
_entity.type
_entity.pdbx_description
1 polymer ?
#
loop_
_entity_poly.entity_id
_entity_poly.type
_entity_poly.pdbx_seq_one_letter_code
_entity_poly.pdbx_strand_id
1 'polypeptide(L)'
;MQNRLLSTILLLSVFFSAQSQLRLGPDAIKLDRTIRLINDLYVDDVNTEEITESAIRSMLRELDPHSSYLNKEEVKEMNEPLQGNFDGIGISFNMLTDTVYVMEVISGGPSQKVGLMPGDKIIYVNDTLIAGQKMSNRDVISKLKGKKGTIARVKVLRKGVKGLTEFRIVRDKIPIYSIDASYMVNRSTG
;
A
#
# COMPACT_ATOMS: atom_id res chain seq x y z
N MET A 1 -46.46 10.75 36.43
CA MET A 1 -46.52 10.08 35.10
C MET A 1 -46.38 11.05 33.92
N GLN A 2 -46.85 12.30 34.01
CA GLN A 2 -46.83 13.28 32.91
C GLN A 2 -45.44 13.62 32.35
N ASN A 3 -44.43 13.85 33.21
CA ASN A 3 -43.11 14.29 32.74
C ASN A 3 -42.31 13.21 31.98
N ARG A 4 -42.59 11.91 32.23
CA ARG A 4 -41.94 10.81 31.50
C ARG A 4 -42.47 10.65 30.08
N LEU A 5 -43.75 10.97 29.86
CA LEU A 5 -44.40 10.91 28.53
C LEU A 5 -43.93 12.06 27.62
N LEU A 6 -43.76 13.26 28.18
CA LEU A 6 -43.22 14.41 27.43
C LEU A 6 -41.77 14.19 27.00
N SER A 7 -40.92 13.62 27.87
CA SER A 7 -39.53 13.32 27.52
C SER A 7 -39.41 12.24 26.43
N THR A 8 -40.30 11.23 26.42
CA THR A 8 -40.30 10.20 25.37
C THR A 8 -40.78 10.73 24.03
N ILE A 9 -41.76 11.64 24.00
CA ILE A 9 -42.24 12.27 22.76
C ILE A 9 -41.18 13.20 22.18
N LEU A 10 -40.45 13.94 23.03
CA LEU A 10 -39.33 14.79 22.60
C LEU A 10 -38.15 13.97 22.05
N LEU A 11 -37.83 12.83 22.67
CA LEU A 11 -36.83 11.91 22.13
C LEU A 11 -37.28 11.32 20.78
N LEU A 12 -38.54 10.91 20.65
CA LEU A 12 -39.09 10.35 19.41
C LEU A 12 -39.11 11.38 18.27
N SER A 13 -39.43 12.64 18.57
CA SER A 13 -39.44 13.73 17.57
C SER A 13 -38.03 14.11 17.11
N VAL A 14 -37.04 14.09 18.01
CA VAL A 14 -35.62 14.27 17.66
C VAL A 14 -35.10 13.10 16.81
N PHE A 15 -35.53 11.86 17.10
CA PHE A 15 -35.21 10.70 16.25
C PHE A 15 -35.86 10.78 14.85
N PHE A 16 -37.11 11.26 14.76
CA PHE A 16 -37.83 11.37 13.48
C PHE A 16 -37.29 12.51 12.59
N SER A 17 -36.86 13.62 13.20
CA SER A 17 -36.22 14.74 12.50
C SER A 17 -34.77 14.45 12.08
N ALA A 18 -34.06 13.59 12.82
CA ALA A 18 -32.74 13.10 12.40
C ALA A 18 -32.81 12.21 11.15
N GLN A 19 -33.92 11.50 10.93
CA GLN A 19 -34.12 10.68 9.72
C GLN A 19 -34.55 11.48 8.48
N SER A 20 -34.99 12.75 8.63
CA SER A 20 -35.63 13.48 7.53
C SER A 20 -34.70 14.36 6.68
N GLN A 21 -33.37 14.27 6.82
CA GLN A 21 -32.43 15.21 6.17
C GLN A 21 -31.44 14.62 5.15
N LEU A 22 -31.55 13.34 4.74
CA LEU A 22 -30.84 12.84 3.55
C LEU A 22 -31.80 12.69 2.37
N ARG A 23 -32.17 13.80 1.75
CA ARG A 23 -32.78 13.77 0.41
C ARG A 23 -31.66 13.84 -0.63
N LEU A 24 -31.32 12.69 -1.20
CA LEU A 24 -30.43 12.64 -2.36
C LEU A 24 -31.05 13.46 -3.50
N GLY A 25 -30.23 14.27 -4.17
CA GLY A 25 -30.67 15.02 -5.35
C GLY A 25 -31.05 14.08 -6.52
N PRO A 26 -31.81 14.57 -7.51
CA PRO A 26 -32.20 13.76 -8.68
C PRO A 26 -31.03 13.08 -9.39
N ASP A 27 -29.88 13.76 -9.48
CA ASP A 27 -28.67 13.24 -10.14
C ASP A 27 -28.02 12.10 -9.34
N ALA A 28 -28.01 12.20 -8.02
CA ALA A 28 -27.51 11.13 -7.15
C ALA A 28 -28.40 9.87 -7.26
N ILE A 29 -29.72 10.06 -7.36
CA ILE A 29 -30.66 8.95 -7.59
C ILE A 29 -30.42 8.32 -8.97
N LYS A 30 -30.12 9.14 -9.99
CA LYS A 30 -29.81 8.65 -11.34
C LYS A 30 -28.54 7.79 -11.36
N LEU A 31 -27.49 8.20 -10.66
CA LEU A 31 -26.26 7.41 -10.52
C LEU A 31 -26.50 6.09 -9.79
N ASP A 32 -27.15 6.12 -8.61
CA ASP A 32 -27.49 4.91 -7.84
C ASP A 32 -28.34 3.92 -8.67
N ARG A 33 -29.39 4.43 -9.33
CA ARG A 33 -30.24 3.59 -10.20
C ARG A 33 -29.44 2.97 -11.34
N THR A 34 -28.53 3.71 -11.96
CA THR A 34 -27.71 3.18 -13.06
C THR A 34 -26.81 2.04 -12.57
N ILE A 35 -26.15 2.21 -11.42
CA ILE A 35 -25.31 1.16 -10.83
C ILE A 35 -26.13 -0.09 -10.50
N ARG A 36 -27.33 0.07 -9.92
CA ARG A 36 -28.24 -1.07 -9.65
C ARG A 36 -28.66 -1.81 -10.91
N LEU A 37 -29.06 -1.08 -11.95
CA LEU A 37 -29.47 -1.70 -13.21
C LEU A 37 -28.33 -2.48 -13.86
N ILE A 38 -27.10 -1.97 -13.79
CA ILE A 38 -25.92 -2.69 -14.26
C ILE A 38 -25.71 -3.96 -13.42
N ASN A 39 -25.75 -3.85 -12.09
CA ASN A 39 -25.56 -5.00 -11.21
C ASN A 39 -26.59 -6.11 -11.40
N ASP A 40 -27.86 -5.74 -11.61
CA ASP A 40 -28.98 -6.68 -11.59
C ASP A 40 -29.33 -7.24 -12.98
N LEU A 41 -29.00 -6.52 -14.05
CA LEU A 41 -29.44 -6.86 -15.42
C LEU A 41 -28.31 -7.13 -16.40
N TYR A 42 -27.05 -6.93 -16.00
CA TYR A 42 -25.92 -7.27 -16.86
C TYR A 42 -25.71 -8.78 -16.94
N VAL A 43 -25.23 -9.25 -18.09
CA VAL A 43 -25.13 -10.68 -18.40
C VAL A 43 -24.04 -11.39 -17.60
N ASP A 44 -22.98 -10.67 -17.24
CA ASP A 44 -21.83 -11.17 -16.49
C ASP A 44 -21.78 -10.56 -15.08
N ASP A 45 -21.07 -11.21 -14.16
CA ASP A 45 -20.81 -10.66 -12.83
C ASP A 45 -20.02 -9.34 -12.95
N VAL A 46 -20.53 -8.29 -12.29
CA VAL A 46 -19.97 -6.95 -12.37
C VAL A 46 -19.39 -6.51 -11.03
N ASN A 47 -18.15 -6.01 -11.05
CA ASN A 47 -17.56 -5.33 -9.89
C ASN A 47 -18.05 -3.87 -9.82
N THR A 48 -19.15 -3.65 -9.09
CA THR A 48 -19.75 -2.31 -8.93
C THR A 48 -18.84 -1.31 -8.22
N GLU A 49 -17.92 -1.78 -7.36
CA GLU A 49 -16.93 -0.93 -6.69
C GLU A 49 -15.99 -0.32 -7.72
N GLU A 50 -15.39 -1.14 -8.58
CA GLU A 50 -14.48 -0.68 -9.64
C GLU A 50 -15.15 0.29 -10.63
N ILE A 51 -16.41 0.02 -11.00
CA ILE A 51 -17.19 0.93 -11.86
C ILE A 51 -17.40 2.28 -11.17
N THR A 52 -17.73 2.27 -9.87
CA THR A 52 -17.94 3.49 -9.11
C THR A 52 -16.66 4.32 -9.06
N GLU A 53 -15.52 3.70 -8.79
CA GLU A 53 -14.22 4.39 -8.78
C GLU A 53 -13.86 4.97 -10.16
N SER A 54 -14.14 4.23 -11.24
CA SER A 54 -13.93 4.70 -12.60
C SER A 54 -14.84 5.88 -12.96
N ALA A 55 -16.09 5.85 -12.52
CA ALA A 55 -17.05 6.93 -12.71
C ALA A 55 -16.60 8.22 -11.99
N ILE A 56 -16.17 8.12 -10.73
CA ILE A 56 -15.64 9.26 -9.95
C ILE A 56 -14.43 9.89 -10.66
N ARG A 57 -13.46 9.08 -11.09
CA ARG A 57 -12.29 9.58 -11.83
C ARG A 57 -12.68 10.27 -13.13
N SER A 58 -13.69 9.75 -13.84
CA SER A 58 -14.15 10.35 -15.09
C SER A 58 -14.86 11.68 -14.86
N MET A 59 -15.68 11.79 -13.80
CA MET A 59 -16.31 13.06 -13.42
C MET A 59 -15.26 14.14 -13.06
N LEU A 60 -14.20 13.77 -12.34
CA LEU A 60 -13.13 14.71 -12.00
C LEU A 60 -12.27 15.11 -13.20
N ARG A 61 -11.98 14.18 -14.12
CA ARG A 61 -11.26 14.47 -15.36
C ARG A 61 -11.99 15.48 -16.25
N GLU A 62 -13.32 15.42 -16.28
CA GLU A 62 -14.15 16.37 -17.02
C GLU A 62 -14.13 17.77 -16.39
N LEU A 63 -13.93 17.85 -15.06
CA LEU A 63 -13.90 19.12 -14.34
C LEU A 63 -12.56 19.85 -14.50
N ASP A 64 -11.44 19.16 -14.26
CA ASP A 64 -10.09 19.73 -14.33
C ASP A 64 -9.03 18.63 -14.48
N PRO A 65 -8.08 18.75 -15.44
CA PRO A 65 -6.94 17.83 -15.58
C PRO A 65 -6.07 17.64 -14.33
N HIS A 66 -6.10 18.57 -13.37
CA HIS A 66 -5.32 18.48 -12.13
C HIS A 66 -6.11 17.89 -10.96
N SER A 67 -7.41 17.65 -11.11
CA SER A 67 -8.22 16.98 -10.10
C SER A 67 -8.06 15.47 -10.18
N SER A 68 -7.71 14.84 -9.06
CA SER A 68 -7.54 13.39 -8.96
C SER A 68 -8.29 12.82 -7.78
N TYR A 69 -8.70 11.56 -7.91
CA TYR A 69 -9.31 10.77 -6.85
C TYR A 69 -8.39 9.59 -6.53
N LEU A 70 -8.23 9.32 -5.24
CA LEU A 70 -7.53 8.15 -4.74
C LEU A 70 -8.49 7.34 -3.88
N ASN A 71 -8.64 6.06 -4.18
CA ASN A 71 -9.41 5.16 -3.33
C ASN A 71 -8.66 4.84 -2.04
N LYS A 72 -9.30 4.11 -1.13
CA LYS A 72 -8.75 3.81 0.19
C LYS A 72 -7.40 3.10 0.13
N GLU A 73 -7.25 2.15 -0.78
CA GLU A 73 -6.05 1.35 -0.98
C GLU A 73 -4.90 2.23 -1.51
N GLU A 74 -5.16 3.07 -2.51
CA GLU A 74 -4.19 4.00 -3.07
C GLU A 74 -3.77 5.07 -2.05
N VAL A 75 -4.70 5.61 -1.28
CA VAL A 75 -4.39 6.55 -0.18
C VAL A 75 -3.49 5.88 0.85
N LYS A 76 -3.73 4.61 1.16
CA LYS A 76 -2.87 3.85 2.07
C LYS A 76 -1.47 3.67 1.46
N GLU A 77 -1.37 3.23 0.21
CA GLU A 77 -0.09 3.06 -0.48
C GLU A 77 0.71 4.35 -0.58
N MET A 78 0.03 5.48 -0.81
CA MET A 78 0.67 6.80 -0.87
C MET A 78 1.13 7.31 0.49
N ASN A 79 0.43 6.97 1.58
CA ASN A 79 0.78 7.39 2.94
C ASN A 79 1.82 6.49 3.62
N GLU A 80 1.91 5.21 3.26
CA GLU A 80 2.93 4.27 3.75
C GLU A 80 4.37 4.84 3.71
N PRO A 81 4.86 5.42 2.60
CA PRO A 81 6.19 6.02 2.54
C PRO A 81 6.34 7.25 3.45
N LEU A 82 5.31 8.11 3.52
CA LEU A 82 5.33 9.36 4.27
C LEU A 82 5.41 9.14 5.78
N GLN A 83 4.75 8.10 6.27
CA GLN A 83 4.77 7.73 7.69
C GLN A 83 6.04 6.98 8.10
N GLY A 84 6.94 6.71 7.15
CA GLY A 84 8.11 5.86 7.37
C GLY A 84 7.73 4.45 7.82
N ASN A 85 6.52 3.98 7.48
CA ASN A 85 6.01 2.66 7.83
C ASN A 85 6.30 1.67 6.69
N PHE A 86 7.58 1.53 6.34
CA PHE A 86 8.01 0.44 5.47
C PHE A 86 8.34 -0.79 6.32
N ASP A 87 7.43 -1.76 6.36
CA ASP A 87 7.77 -3.10 6.83
C ASP A 87 8.27 -3.94 5.65
N GLY A 88 9.52 -4.39 5.74
CA GLY A 88 10.14 -5.15 4.66
C GLY A 88 11.49 -5.72 5.06
N ILE A 89 12.28 -6.12 4.06
CA ILE A 89 13.61 -6.68 4.29
C ILE A 89 14.71 -5.61 4.36
N GLY A 90 14.48 -4.40 3.81
CA GLY A 90 15.42 -3.28 3.93
C GLY A 90 16.55 -3.30 2.91
N ILE A 91 16.19 -3.29 1.62
CA ILE A 91 17.15 -3.21 0.51
C ILE A 91 16.70 -2.18 -0.51
N SER A 92 17.68 -1.58 -1.19
CA SER A 92 17.49 -0.95 -2.49
C SER A 92 17.89 -1.95 -3.57
N PHE A 93 17.07 -2.08 -4.60
CA PHE A 93 17.33 -3.03 -5.68
C PHE A 93 17.05 -2.39 -7.04
N ASN A 94 17.68 -2.97 -8.07
CA ASN A 94 17.39 -2.65 -9.46
C ASN A 94 17.06 -3.95 -10.21
N MET A 95 16.15 -3.89 -11.18
CA MET A 95 15.93 -5.00 -12.09
C MET A 95 16.85 -4.85 -13.30
N LEU A 96 17.77 -5.81 -13.46
CA LEU A 96 18.68 -5.91 -14.59
C LEU A 96 18.39 -7.24 -15.29
N THR A 97 18.00 -7.17 -16.57
CA THR A 97 17.76 -8.36 -17.43
C THR A 97 16.91 -9.42 -16.72
N ASP A 98 15.73 -9.01 -16.26
CA ASP A 98 14.74 -9.85 -15.54
C ASP A 98 15.24 -10.46 -14.23
N THR A 99 16.30 -9.91 -13.63
CA THR A 99 16.84 -10.36 -12.34
C THR A 99 16.93 -9.20 -11.36
N VAL A 100 16.51 -9.44 -10.12
CA VAL A 100 16.59 -8.47 -9.03
C VAL A 100 18.02 -8.42 -8.51
N TYR A 101 18.67 -7.28 -8.66
CA TYR A 101 20.03 -7.01 -8.19
C TYR A 101 19.98 -6.11 -6.96
N VAL A 102 20.58 -6.55 -5.86
CA VAL A 102 20.69 -5.75 -4.64
C VAL A 102 21.71 -4.64 -4.88
N MET A 103 21.25 -3.39 -4.91
CA MET A 103 22.11 -2.23 -5.07
C MET A 103 22.72 -1.85 -3.73
N GLU A 104 21.88 -1.75 -2.69
CA GLU A 104 22.29 -1.34 -1.35
C GLU A 104 21.46 -2.08 -0.31
N VAL A 105 22.03 -2.23 0.88
CA VAL A 105 21.35 -2.78 2.05
C VAL A 105 21.23 -1.67 3.08
N ILE A 106 20.02 -1.40 3.56
CA ILE A 106 19.76 -0.29 4.47
C ILE A 106 20.49 -0.54 5.79
N SER A 107 21.27 0.44 6.23
CA SER A 107 22.02 0.38 7.49
C SER A 107 21.07 0.23 8.69
N GLY A 108 21.37 -0.67 9.61
CA GLY A 108 20.50 -1.05 10.72
C GLY A 108 19.28 -1.90 10.33
N GLY A 109 19.05 -2.12 9.03
CA GLY A 109 17.91 -2.86 8.49
C GLY A 109 18.01 -4.38 8.66
N PRO A 110 16.91 -5.12 8.47
CA PRO A 110 16.89 -6.58 8.64
C PRO A 110 17.86 -7.36 7.74
N SER A 111 17.97 -6.96 6.47
CA SER A 111 18.88 -7.58 5.51
C SER A 111 20.35 -7.48 5.90
N GLN A 112 20.76 -6.37 6.54
CA GLN A 112 22.15 -6.21 6.99
C GLN A 112 22.48 -7.20 8.11
N LYS A 113 21.55 -7.39 9.05
CA LYS A 113 21.72 -8.29 10.22
C LYS A 113 21.97 -9.74 9.82
N VAL A 114 21.43 -10.17 8.67
CA VAL A 114 21.62 -11.53 8.16
C VAL A 114 22.80 -11.66 7.19
N GLY A 115 23.49 -10.57 6.86
CA GLY A 115 24.66 -10.58 5.98
C GLY A 115 24.34 -10.58 4.47
N LEU A 116 23.16 -10.09 4.08
CA LEU A 116 22.88 -9.75 2.68
C LEU A 116 23.78 -8.58 2.28
N MET A 117 24.29 -8.59 1.04
CA MET A 117 25.27 -7.61 0.59
C MET A 117 24.87 -6.97 -0.74
N PRO A 118 25.31 -5.72 -0.99
CA PRO A 118 25.32 -5.15 -2.33
C PRO A 118 25.96 -6.11 -3.33
N GLY A 119 25.33 -6.26 -4.50
CA GLY A 119 25.80 -7.14 -5.56
C GLY A 119 25.17 -8.54 -5.57
N ASP A 120 24.36 -8.88 -4.56
CA ASP A 120 23.62 -10.13 -4.55
C ASP A 120 22.51 -10.12 -5.61
N LYS A 121 22.36 -11.23 -6.34
CA LYS A 121 21.24 -11.45 -7.26
C LYS A 121 20.18 -12.28 -6.55
N ILE A 122 18.98 -11.72 -6.36
CA ILE A 122 17.86 -12.46 -5.76
C ILE A 122 17.26 -13.39 -6.81
N ILE A 123 17.35 -14.70 -6.56
CA ILE A 123 16.85 -15.73 -7.46
C ILE A 123 15.48 -16.21 -7.00
N TYR A 124 15.32 -16.46 -5.69
CA TYR A 124 14.05 -16.88 -5.09
C TYR A 124 13.66 -15.97 -3.92
N VAL A 125 12.35 -15.74 -3.78
CA VAL A 125 11.73 -15.22 -2.56
C VAL A 125 10.66 -16.20 -2.14
N ASN A 126 10.81 -16.72 -0.92
CA ASN A 126 10.14 -17.90 -0.40
C ASN A 126 10.33 -19.07 -1.37
N ASP A 127 9.24 -19.61 -1.89
CA ASP A 127 9.25 -20.74 -2.82
C ASP A 127 8.99 -20.29 -4.27
N THR A 128 8.97 -18.98 -4.53
CA THR A 128 8.78 -18.41 -5.87
C THR A 128 10.10 -18.05 -6.52
N LEU A 129 10.35 -18.56 -7.73
CA LEU A 129 11.42 -18.08 -8.61
C LEU A 129 11.06 -16.67 -9.09
N ILE A 130 11.98 -15.72 -8.91
CA ILE A 130 11.76 -14.31 -9.30
C ILE A 130 12.60 -13.97 -10.53
N ALA A 131 13.81 -14.52 -10.62
CA ALA A 131 14.70 -14.30 -11.76
C ALA A 131 14.13 -14.94 -13.04
N GLY A 132 14.13 -14.19 -14.15
CA GLY A 132 13.73 -14.67 -15.49
C GLY A 132 12.23 -14.75 -15.73
N GLN A 133 11.39 -14.34 -14.77
CA GLN A 133 9.92 -14.43 -14.87
C GLN A 133 9.25 -13.18 -15.46
N LYS A 134 10.03 -12.19 -15.94
CA LYS A 134 9.53 -10.88 -16.38
C LYS A 134 8.58 -10.22 -15.38
N MET A 135 8.83 -10.42 -14.08
CA MET A 135 8.01 -9.84 -13.02
C MET A 135 8.11 -8.31 -13.06
N SER A 136 7.01 -7.62 -12.79
CA SER A 136 7.06 -6.16 -12.66
C SER A 136 7.77 -5.75 -11.37
N ASN A 137 8.30 -4.52 -11.32
CA ASN A 137 8.87 -3.98 -10.08
C ASN A 137 7.87 -4.04 -8.91
N ARG A 138 6.58 -3.83 -9.20
CA ARG A 138 5.50 -3.88 -8.19
C ARG A 138 5.35 -5.27 -7.59
N ASP A 139 5.45 -6.32 -8.40
CA ASP A 139 5.32 -7.71 -7.96
C ASP A 139 6.50 -8.14 -7.09
N VAL A 140 7.71 -7.69 -7.43
CA VAL A 140 8.89 -7.93 -6.61
C VAL A 140 8.73 -7.23 -5.25
N ILE A 141 8.35 -5.95 -5.26
CA ILE A 141 8.12 -5.17 -4.04
C ILE A 141 7.09 -5.85 -3.15
N SER A 142 5.96 -6.33 -3.70
CA SER A 142 4.90 -6.96 -2.90
C SER A 142 5.36 -8.27 -2.22
N LYS A 143 6.28 -9.02 -2.84
CA LYS A 143 6.88 -10.23 -2.25
C LYS A 143 7.92 -9.93 -1.18
N LEU A 144 8.69 -8.86 -1.35
CA LEU A 144 9.73 -8.45 -0.40
C LEU A 144 9.15 -7.71 0.81
N LYS A 145 8.12 -6.88 0.60
CA LYS A 145 7.31 -6.26 1.66
C LYS A 145 6.44 -7.32 2.36
N GLY A 146 5.94 -6.96 3.52
CA GLY A 146 5.04 -7.81 4.30
C GLY A 146 5.01 -7.38 5.75
N LYS A 147 4.03 -7.88 6.51
CA LYS A 147 3.83 -7.50 7.91
C LYS A 147 5.11 -7.71 8.73
N LYS A 148 5.44 -6.76 9.60
CA LYS A 148 6.50 -6.91 10.60
C LYS A 148 6.41 -8.26 11.34
N GLY A 149 7.56 -8.87 11.58
CA GLY A 149 7.70 -10.17 12.24
C GLY A 149 7.54 -11.38 11.32
N THR A 150 7.02 -11.22 10.10
CA THR A 150 6.98 -12.32 9.12
C THR A 150 8.37 -12.58 8.53
N ILE A 151 8.63 -13.83 8.12
CA ILE A 151 9.92 -14.22 7.54
C ILE A 151 9.83 -14.20 6.02
N ALA A 152 10.81 -13.59 5.36
CA ALA A 152 11.09 -13.75 3.94
C ALA A 152 12.30 -14.67 3.77
N ARG A 153 12.15 -15.79 3.06
CA ARG A 153 13.30 -16.64 2.70
C ARG A 153 13.83 -16.18 1.35
N VAL A 154 15.02 -15.61 1.30
CA VAL A 154 15.59 -15.08 0.06
C VAL A 154 16.78 -15.93 -0.33
N LYS A 155 16.75 -16.54 -1.52
CA LYS A 155 17.92 -17.26 -2.06
C LYS A 155 18.61 -16.37 -3.07
N VAL A 156 19.90 -16.12 -2.84
CA VAL A 156 20.69 -15.25 -3.69
C VAL A 156 21.88 -15.96 -4.31
N LEU A 157 22.28 -15.45 -5.48
CA LEU A 157 23.53 -15.79 -6.12
C LEU A 157 24.53 -14.65 -5.89
N ARG A 158 25.59 -14.94 -5.11
CA ARG A 158 26.67 -14.00 -4.81
C ARG A 158 27.89 -14.28 -5.69
N LYS A 159 28.46 -13.24 -6.30
CA LYS A 159 29.68 -13.38 -7.12
C LYS A 159 30.82 -13.98 -6.28
N GLY A 160 31.43 -15.06 -6.78
CA GLY A 160 32.54 -15.74 -6.12
C GLY A 160 32.13 -16.82 -5.10
N VAL A 161 30.85 -16.94 -4.77
CA VAL A 161 30.32 -18.04 -3.94
C VAL A 161 29.69 -19.09 -4.84
N LYS A 162 30.05 -20.37 -4.63
CA LYS A 162 29.43 -21.48 -5.37
C LYS A 162 28.07 -21.80 -4.79
N GLY A 163 27.04 -21.80 -5.63
CA GLY A 163 25.67 -22.14 -5.24
C GLY A 163 24.83 -20.94 -4.79
N LEU A 164 23.60 -21.24 -4.37
CA LEU A 164 22.69 -20.24 -3.83
C LEU A 164 22.81 -20.18 -2.31
N THR A 165 22.92 -18.97 -1.76
CA THR A 165 22.89 -18.74 -0.31
C THR A 165 21.48 -18.36 0.10
N GLU A 166 20.92 -19.05 1.10
CA GLU A 166 19.61 -18.73 1.65
C GLU A 166 19.72 -17.84 2.88
N PHE A 167 18.97 -16.73 2.87
CA PHE A 167 18.83 -15.80 3.98
C PHE A 167 17.39 -15.83 4.51
N ARG A 168 17.23 -15.98 5.82
CA ARG A 168 15.92 -15.87 6.50
C ARG A 168 15.80 -14.50 7.13
N ILE A 169 15.12 -13.60 6.44
CA ILE A 169 15.02 -12.20 6.82
C ILE A 169 13.70 -11.97 7.56
N VAL A 170 13.76 -11.57 8.82
CA VAL A 170 12.56 -11.16 9.57
C VAL A 170 12.20 -9.74 9.13
N ARG A 171 11.01 -9.55 8.56
CA ARG A 171 10.55 -8.24 8.14
C ARG A 171 10.41 -7.33 9.35
N ASP A 172 10.94 -6.13 9.25
CA ASP A 172 10.86 -5.13 10.31
C ASP A 172 10.70 -3.75 9.67
N LYS A 173 10.46 -2.76 10.52
CA LYS A 173 10.39 -1.37 10.13
C LYS A 173 11.76 -0.92 9.61
N ILE A 174 11.79 -0.39 8.40
CA ILE A 174 13.01 0.12 7.78
C ILE A 174 13.28 1.53 8.33
N PRO A 175 14.42 1.76 9.00
CA PRO A 175 14.76 3.10 9.46
C PRO A 175 14.98 4.01 8.25
N ILE A 176 14.32 5.18 8.26
CA ILE A 176 14.59 6.25 7.29
C ILE A 176 15.48 7.25 8.01
N TYR A 177 16.76 7.31 7.64
CA TYR A 177 17.65 8.35 8.10
C TYR A 177 17.60 9.49 7.10
N SER A 178 17.24 10.69 7.56
CA SER A 178 17.34 11.90 6.71
C SER A 178 18.78 12.35 6.50
N ILE A 179 19.71 11.84 7.32
CA ILE A 179 21.14 12.15 7.30
C ILE A 179 21.88 10.84 7.60
N ASP A 180 22.73 10.40 6.67
CA ASP A 180 23.47 9.13 6.79
C ASP A 180 24.67 9.24 7.75
N ALA A 181 25.26 10.43 7.85
CA ALA A 181 26.31 10.76 8.79
C ALA A 181 26.29 12.26 9.10
N SER A 182 26.37 12.61 10.38
CA SER A 182 26.63 13.96 10.84
C SER A 182 27.91 13.96 11.67
N TYR A 183 28.84 14.85 11.37
CA TYR A 183 30.03 15.06 12.19
C TYR A 183 30.26 16.56 12.37
N MET A 184 30.74 16.94 13.55
CA MET A 184 31.21 18.30 13.75
C MET A 184 32.60 18.45 13.12
N VAL A 185 32.81 19.56 12.40
CA VAL A 185 34.12 19.88 11.81
C VAL A 185 35.16 20.16 12.90
N ASN A 186 34.73 20.70 14.05
CA ASN A 186 35.54 20.85 15.27
C ASN A 186 34.64 20.89 16.52
N ARG A 187 35.18 21.19 17.71
CA ARG A 187 34.40 21.19 18.98
C ARG A 187 33.27 22.26 19.05
N SER A 188 33.19 23.18 18.09
CA SER A 188 32.28 24.34 18.13
C SER A 188 31.48 24.60 16.85
N THR A 189 31.83 24.00 15.71
CA THR A 189 31.13 24.20 14.42
C THR A 189 30.79 22.86 13.75
N GLY A 190 29.55 22.76 13.28
CA GLY A 190 28.98 21.67 12.49
C GLY A 190 27.94 22.20 11.52
#